data_AF-A0A7T0KAU5-F1
#
_entry.id   AF-A0A7T0KAU5-F1
#
_cell.length_a   1.000
_cell.length_b   1.000
_cell.length_c   1.000
_cell.angle_alpha   90.00
_cell.angle_beta   90.00
_cell.angle_gamma   90.00
#
_symmetry.space_group_name_H-M   'P 1'
#
loop_
_entity.id
_entity.type
_entity.pdbx_description
1 polymer ?
#
loop_
_entity_poly.entity_id
_entity_poly.type
_entity_poly.pdbx_seq_one_letter_code
_entity_poly.pdbx_strand_id
1 'polypeptide(L)'
;MKFLIAVLYCFVVASSEDPFLEGANLCKFVECPVGTACGPTGECVPFPSEPEQDCPRVMCTLACEFGFKVKNGCPICACRRKPFKNCLFADVRCPVGEECDPFSGLCVPKCPTIRCMLACEHGFKIVNGCPICACERESFKFLAEESKEV
;
A
#
# COMPACT_ATOMS: atom_id res chain seq x y z
N MET A 1 66.41 -24.65 6.67
CA MET A 1 65.10 -24.84 6.01
C MET A 1 63.99 -24.57 7.02
N LYS A 2 62.92 -23.88 6.62
CA LYS A 2 61.80 -23.32 7.41
C LYS A 2 61.91 -21.83 7.79
N PHE A 3 62.16 -20.99 6.80
CA PHE A 3 61.72 -19.58 6.78
C PHE A 3 61.09 -19.36 5.40
N LEU A 4 59.84 -19.81 5.17
CA LEU A 4 59.15 -19.58 3.88
C LEU A 4 57.64 -19.91 3.86
N ILE A 5 56.92 -19.87 4.99
CA ILE A 5 55.47 -20.20 4.99
C ILE A 5 54.58 -19.05 5.52
N ALA A 6 55.13 -17.92 5.95
CA ALA A 6 54.33 -16.84 6.54
C ALA A 6 54.06 -15.64 5.60
N VAL A 7 54.54 -15.65 4.35
CA VAL A 7 54.37 -14.50 3.41
C VAL A 7 53.26 -14.75 2.38
N LEU A 8 52.83 -16.00 2.19
CA LEU A 8 51.81 -16.34 1.20
C LEU A 8 50.37 -16.13 1.68
N TYR A 9 50.13 -15.86 2.96
CA TYR A 9 48.78 -15.59 3.48
C TYR A 9 48.37 -14.12 3.44
N CYS A 10 49.29 -13.19 3.15
CA CYS A 10 48.98 -11.76 3.04
C CYS A 10 48.67 -11.30 1.60
N PHE A 11 48.87 -12.13 0.58
CA PHE A 11 48.69 -11.71 -0.82
C PHE A 11 47.30 -11.99 -1.42
N VAL A 12 46.40 -12.65 -0.69
CA VAL A 12 45.07 -13.02 -1.25
C VAL A 12 43.99 -11.97 -0.93
N VAL A 13 44.29 -10.92 -0.15
CA VAL A 13 43.31 -9.85 0.15
C VAL A 13 43.76 -8.51 -0.42
N ALA A 14 44.17 -8.50 -1.69
CA ALA A 14 44.52 -7.28 -2.41
C ALA A 14 44.31 -7.46 -3.92
N SER A 15 43.09 -7.72 -4.36
CA SER A 15 42.60 -7.38 -5.72
C SER A 15 41.18 -7.91 -5.94
N SER A 16 40.20 -7.03 -5.77
CA SER A 16 39.06 -6.96 -6.68
C SER A 16 38.51 -5.56 -6.59
N GLU A 17 39.00 -4.71 -7.49
CA GLU A 17 38.34 -3.48 -7.88
C GLU A 17 37.00 -3.88 -8.50
N ASP A 18 35.90 -3.73 -7.75
CA ASP A 18 34.56 -3.66 -8.32
C ASP A 18 33.93 -2.31 -7.89
N PRO A 19 33.57 -1.44 -8.85
CA PRO A 19 32.91 -0.17 -8.63
C PRO A 19 31.42 -0.39 -8.35
N PHE A 20 30.80 0.55 -7.65
CA PHE A 20 29.34 0.59 -7.39
C PHE A 20 28.80 -0.46 -6.39
N LEU A 21 28.96 -0.18 -5.09
CA LEU A 21 27.98 -0.62 -4.08
C LEU A 21 27.16 0.60 -3.61
N GLU A 22 26.30 1.10 -4.50
CA GLU A 22 25.10 1.81 -4.07
C GLU A 22 24.27 0.82 -3.22
N GLY A 23 24.45 0.86 -1.90
CA GLY A 23 23.72 -0.02 -0.98
C GLY A 23 24.55 -0.74 0.08
N ALA A 24 25.83 -0.40 0.28
CA ALA A 24 26.55 -0.86 1.47
C ALA A 24 25.86 -0.30 2.72
N ASN A 25 25.20 -1.17 3.49
CA ASN A 25 24.70 -0.81 4.82
C ASN A 25 25.92 -0.63 5.74
N LEU A 26 26.37 0.63 5.88
CA LEU A 26 27.51 1.03 6.72
C LEU A 26 27.33 0.60 8.19
N CYS A 27 26.09 0.33 8.61
CA CYS A 27 25.75 -0.11 9.95
C CYS A 27 25.95 -1.62 10.18
N LYS A 28 26.42 -2.37 9.18
CA LYS A 28 26.69 -3.80 9.30
C LYS A 28 27.91 -4.12 10.20
N PHE A 29 28.80 -3.15 10.43
CA PHE A 29 30.03 -3.32 11.20
C PHE A 29 30.19 -2.30 12.34
N VAL A 30 29.14 -1.53 12.66
CA VAL A 30 29.19 -0.48 13.68
C VAL A 30 28.31 -0.87 14.87
N GLU A 31 28.94 -1.12 16.01
CA GLU A 31 28.24 -1.26 17.30
C GLU A 31 28.16 0.11 17.96
N CYS A 32 26.95 0.68 18.02
CA CYS A 32 26.72 1.98 18.66
C CYS A 32 26.45 1.83 20.17
N PRO A 33 26.93 2.76 21.01
CA PRO A 33 26.64 2.76 22.44
C PRO A 33 25.15 2.93 22.73
N VAL A 34 24.71 2.46 23.90
CA VAL A 34 23.31 2.56 24.36
C VAL A 34 22.84 4.02 24.27
N GLY A 35 21.72 4.26 23.57
CA GLY A 35 21.16 5.60 23.36
C GLY A 35 21.52 6.25 22.02
N THR A 36 22.27 5.56 21.16
CA THR A 36 22.61 6.01 19.80
C THR A 36 22.24 4.95 18.76
N ALA A 37 22.01 5.37 17.52
CA ALA A 37 21.75 4.51 16.37
C ALA A 37 22.72 4.88 15.23
N CYS A 38 23.05 3.91 14.38
CA CYS A 38 23.87 4.17 13.21
C CYS A 38 23.08 4.98 12.16
N GLY A 39 23.61 6.15 11.80
CA GLY A 39 23.05 7.08 10.83
C GLY A 39 23.39 6.71 9.37
N PRO A 40 22.82 7.42 8.39
CA PRO A 40 22.99 7.13 6.96
C PRO A 40 24.44 7.27 6.47
N THR A 41 25.29 8.02 7.19
CA THR A 41 26.73 8.19 6.94
C THR A 41 27.60 7.13 7.63
N GLY A 42 27.01 6.20 8.38
CA GLY A 42 27.75 5.21 9.18
C GLY A 42 28.20 5.71 10.55
N GLU A 43 27.84 6.94 10.93
CA GLU A 43 28.18 7.53 12.23
C GLU A 43 27.12 7.19 13.28
N CYS A 44 27.52 6.98 14.54
CA CYS A 44 26.55 6.82 15.63
C CYS A 44 25.94 8.18 15.97
N VAL A 45 24.66 8.35 15.68
CA VAL A 45 23.88 9.54 16.04
C VAL A 45 23.02 9.23 17.26
N PRO A 46 22.75 10.20 18.16
CA PRO A 46 21.69 10.05 19.14
C PRO A 46 20.41 9.60 18.44
N PHE A 47 19.58 8.79 19.10
CA PHE A 47 18.24 8.54 18.59
C PHE A 47 17.62 9.90 18.23
N PRO A 48 17.09 10.07 17.01
CA PRO A 48 16.37 11.29 16.70
C PRO A 48 15.23 11.38 17.71
N SER A 49 15.32 12.29 18.67
CA SER A 49 14.12 12.95 19.16
C SER A 49 13.48 13.50 17.89
N GLU A 50 12.30 12.99 17.55
CA GLU A 50 11.57 13.32 16.32
C GLU A 50 11.82 14.78 15.94
N PRO A 51 12.11 15.08 14.65
CA PRO A 51 12.37 16.45 14.24
C PRO A 51 11.22 17.32 14.73
N GLU A 52 11.51 18.19 15.69
CA GLU A 52 10.57 19.08 16.36
C GLU A 52 10.07 20.11 15.34
N GLN A 53 9.18 19.69 14.45
CA GLN A 53 8.09 20.58 14.08
C GLN A 53 7.13 20.51 15.26
N ASP A 54 7.32 21.45 16.19
CA ASP A 54 6.66 21.52 17.49
C ASP A 54 5.14 21.73 17.30
N CYS A 55 4.45 20.66 16.95
CA CYS A 55 3.03 20.65 16.68
C CYS A 55 2.29 20.30 17.97
N PRO A 56 1.26 21.08 18.35
CA PRO A 56 0.45 20.73 19.50
C PRO A 56 -0.17 19.35 19.25
N ARG A 57 -0.02 18.43 20.21
CA ARG A 57 -0.69 17.14 20.16
C ARG A 57 -2.19 17.37 20.02
N VAL A 58 -2.77 16.83 18.94
CA VAL A 58 -4.21 16.96 18.68
C VAL A 58 -4.96 16.06 19.66
N MET A 59 -5.38 16.63 20.78
CA MET A 59 -6.23 15.97 21.76
C MET A 59 -7.70 16.16 21.36
N CYS A 60 -8.24 15.26 20.55
CA CYS A 60 -9.68 15.26 20.30
C CYS A 60 -10.25 13.87 20.01
N THR A 61 -11.57 13.74 20.15
CA THR A 61 -12.31 12.47 20.13
C THR A 61 -12.78 12.04 18.74
N LEU A 62 -12.37 12.74 17.69
CA LEU A 62 -12.80 12.43 16.32
C LEU A 62 -12.04 11.22 15.76
N ALA A 63 -12.78 10.25 15.24
CA ALA A 63 -12.26 9.17 14.41
C ALA A 63 -12.42 9.56 12.93
N CYS A 64 -11.36 10.08 12.30
CA CYS A 64 -11.39 10.50 10.91
C CYS A 64 -10.91 9.36 9.99
N GLU A 65 -11.81 8.79 9.19
CA GLU A 65 -11.52 7.72 8.22
C GLU A 65 -10.36 8.08 7.25
N PHE A 66 -10.30 9.34 6.82
CA PHE A 66 -9.26 9.85 5.90
C PHE A 66 -8.20 10.71 6.58
N GLY A 67 -8.10 10.66 7.92
CA GLY A 67 -7.14 11.41 8.72
C GLY A 67 -7.52 12.88 8.99
N PHE A 68 -6.67 13.57 9.74
CA PHE A 68 -6.87 14.96 10.18
C PHE A 68 -6.36 16.00 9.17
N LYS A 69 -7.06 17.14 9.06
CA LYS A 69 -6.60 18.30 8.29
C LYS A 69 -5.30 18.83 8.87
N VAL A 70 -4.47 19.41 8.00
CA VAL A 70 -3.19 20.01 8.39
C VAL A 70 -3.26 21.50 8.13
N LYS A 71 -2.82 22.31 9.10
CA LYS A 71 -2.69 23.77 9.02
C LYS A 71 -1.29 24.15 9.49
N ASN A 72 -0.53 24.86 8.66
CA ASN A 72 0.86 25.25 8.94
C ASN A 72 1.77 24.07 9.30
N GLY A 73 1.60 22.92 8.65
CA GLY A 73 2.36 21.69 8.95
C GLY A 73 1.80 20.86 10.10
N CYS A 74 0.95 21.42 10.95
CA CYS A 74 0.41 20.72 12.11
C CYS A 74 -1.01 20.18 11.88
N PRO A 75 -1.31 18.95 12.35
CA PRO A 75 -2.67 18.45 12.32
C PRO A 75 -3.58 19.29 13.22
N ILE A 76 -4.83 19.47 12.82
CA ILE A 76 -5.87 20.15 13.60
C ILE A 76 -7.03 19.19 13.83
N CYS A 77 -7.85 19.46 14.85
CA CYS A 77 -9.04 18.65 15.11
C CYS A 77 -10.18 18.91 14.10
N ALA A 78 -9.97 18.48 12.86
CA ALA A 78 -10.95 18.48 11.79
C ALA A 78 -10.61 17.37 10.80
N CYS A 79 -11.59 16.63 10.29
CA CYS A 79 -11.33 15.55 9.34
C CYS A 79 -11.03 16.06 7.93
N ARG A 80 -10.11 15.39 7.23
CA ARG A 80 -9.93 15.57 5.79
C ARG A 80 -11.20 15.16 5.05
N ARG A 81 -11.44 15.81 3.91
CA ARG A 81 -12.48 15.33 2.99
C ARG A 81 -12.03 14.01 2.38
N LYS A 82 -13.01 13.17 2.03
CA LYS A 82 -12.78 11.95 1.25
C LYS A 82 -11.94 12.30 0.01
N PRO A 83 -10.82 11.61 -0.24
CA PRO A 83 -9.99 11.87 -1.41
C PRO A 83 -10.72 11.50 -2.69
N PHE A 84 -10.29 12.06 -3.82
CA PHE A 84 -10.86 11.80 -5.15
C PHE A 84 -9.81 11.26 -6.11
N LYS A 85 -10.26 10.50 -7.12
CA LYS A 85 -9.49 10.00 -8.26
C LYS A 85 -10.12 10.50 -9.54
N ASN A 86 -9.31 10.78 -10.56
CA ASN A 86 -9.82 11.26 -11.85
C ASN A 86 -10.42 10.08 -12.63
N CYS A 87 -11.62 10.27 -13.18
CA CYS A 87 -12.16 9.43 -14.22
C CYS A 87 -11.74 10.00 -15.58
N LEU A 88 -10.83 9.28 -16.26
CA LEU A 88 -10.23 9.73 -17.52
C LEU A 88 -11.23 9.82 -18.69
N PHE A 89 -12.40 9.17 -18.57
CA PHE A 89 -13.38 9.11 -19.65
C PHE A 89 -14.43 10.23 -19.63
N ALA A 90 -14.47 11.07 -18.59
CA ALA A 90 -15.60 12.00 -18.42
C ALA A 90 -15.26 13.37 -17.78
N ASP A 91 -13.99 13.75 -17.56
CA ASP A 91 -13.60 14.93 -16.74
C ASP A 91 -14.29 14.96 -15.35
N VAL A 92 -14.65 13.77 -14.85
CA VAL A 92 -15.28 13.56 -13.54
C VAL A 92 -14.22 13.15 -12.52
N ARG A 93 -14.39 13.54 -11.26
CA ARG A 93 -13.56 13.08 -10.14
C ARG A 93 -14.40 12.20 -9.21
N CYS A 94 -14.05 10.92 -9.10
CA CYS A 94 -14.74 9.97 -8.25
C CYS A 94 -14.12 9.90 -6.84
N PRO A 95 -14.94 9.92 -5.77
CA PRO A 95 -14.42 9.74 -4.42
C PRO A 95 -13.80 8.34 -4.26
N VAL A 96 -12.72 8.23 -3.47
CA VAL A 96 -12.02 6.95 -3.26
C VAL A 96 -12.97 5.91 -2.66
N GLY A 97 -13.07 4.74 -3.28
CA GLY A 97 -14.02 3.69 -2.91
C GLY A 97 -15.21 3.57 -3.86
N GLU A 98 -15.36 4.54 -4.77
CA GLU A 98 -16.15 4.39 -5.99
C GLU A 98 -15.22 4.08 -7.18
N GLU A 99 -15.77 3.43 -8.19
CA GLU A 99 -15.11 3.13 -9.45
C GLU A 99 -15.76 3.95 -10.57
N CYS A 100 -14.98 4.32 -11.58
CA CYS A 100 -15.57 4.97 -12.74
C CYS A 100 -16.11 3.90 -13.68
N ASP A 101 -17.40 3.95 -13.97
CA ASP A 101 -18.01 3.09 -14.97
C ASP A 101 -17.67 3.60 -16.38
N PRO A 102 -16.97 2.81 -17.23
CA PRO A 102 -16.52 3.27 -18.54
C PRO A 102 -17.67 3.55 -19.52
N PHE A 103 -18.85 3.00 -19.28
CA PHE A 103 -19.99 3.10 -20.19
C PHE A 103 -20.85 4.33 -19.90
N SER A 104 -21.10 4.62 -18.63
CA SER A 104 -21.90 5.77 -18.18
C SER A 104 -21.07 7.01 -17.85
N GLY A 105 -19.76 6.86 -17.61
CA GLY A 105 -18.90 7.94 -17.14
C GLY A 105 -19.25 8.42 -15.72
N LEU A 106 -20.04 7.65 -14.99
CA LEU A 106 -20.49 7.96 -13.63
C LEU A 106 -19.65 7.22 -12.60
N CYS A 107 -19.58 7.79 -11.40
CA CYS A 107 -18.97 7.13 -10.24
C CYS A 107 -19.98 6.17 -9.62
N VAL A 108 -19.63 4.88 -9.60
CA VAL A 108 -20.46 3.82 -9.06
C VAL A 108 -19.81 3.21 -7.82
N PRO A 109 -20.59 2.72 -6.84
CA PRO A 109 -20.03 2.02 -5.69
C PRO A 109 -19.19 0.83 -6.17
N LYS A 110 -18.04 0.60 -5.52
CA LYS A 110 -17.24 -0.60 -5.77
C LYS A 110 -18.04 -1.83 -5.35
N CYS A 111 -18.54 -2.56 -6.33
CA CYS A 111 -19.29 -3.78 -6.07
C CYS A 111 -18.36 -4.98 -5.92
N PRO A 112 -18.66 -5.91 -5.00
CA PRO A 112 -17.93 -7.17 -4.92
C PRO A 112 -18.09 -7.93 -6.25
N THR A 113 -16.99 -8.50 -6.75
CA THR A 113 -17.07 -9.40 -7.90
C THR A 113 -17.81 -10.65 -7.47
N ILE A 114 -19.05 -10.78 -7.93
CA ILE A 114 -19.91 -11.91 -7.61
C ILE A 114 -19.93 -12.86 -8.82
N ARG A 115 -19.55 -14.12 -8.59
CA ARG A 115 -19.71 -15.21 -9.54
C ARG A 115 -20.83 -16.12 -9.05
N CYS A 116 -21.93 -16.14 -9.77
CA CYS A 116 -23.11 -16.93 -9.45
C CYS A 116 -23.47 -17.86 -10.60
N MET A 117 -23.91 -19.07 -10.26
CA MET A 117 -24.41 -20.06 -11.24
C MET A 117 -25.92 -19.89 -11.49
N LEU A 118 -26.40 -18.65 -11.49
CA LEU A 118 -27.81 -18.31 -11.73
C LEU A 118 -27.92 -17.57 -13.06
N ALA A 119 -28.80 -18.06 -13.94
CA ALA A 119 -29.26 -17.31 -15.10
C ALA A 119 -30.61 -16.68 -14.77
N CYS A 120 -30.62 -15.36 -14.54
CA CYS A 120 -31.83 -14.59 -14.29
C CYS A 120 -32.37 -14.00 -15.59
N GLU A 121 -33.60 -14.35 -15.99
CA GLU A 121 -34.20 -13.83 -17.24
C GLU A 121 -34.45 -12.32 -17.22
N HIS A 122 -34.67 -11.77 -16.02
CA HIS A 122 -34.93 -10.34 -15.80
C HIS A 122 -33.78 -9.63 -15.08
N GLY A 123 -32.61 -10.26 -14.98
CA GLY A 123 -31.45 -9.70 -14.30
C GLY A 123 -31.37 -9.99 -12.80
N PHE A 124 -30.25 -9.57 -12.21
CA PHE A 124 -29.94 -9.77 -10.79
C PHE A 124 -30.57 -8.68 -9.92
N LYS A 125 -30.98 -9.07 -8.72
CA LYS A 125 -31.43 -8.15 -7.68
C LYS A 125 -30.29 -7.21 -7.29
N ILE A 126 -30.59 -5.91 -7.23
CA ILE A 126 -29.63 -4.86 -6.84
C ILE A 126 -29.89 -4.45 -5.39
N VAL A 127 -28.84 -4.45 -4.56
CA VAL A 127 -28.86 -3.98 -3.17
C VAL A 127 -27.75 -2.96 -2.99
N ASN A 128 -28.08 -1.75 -2.50
CA ASN A 128 -27.14 -0.63 -2.37
C ASN A 128 -26.38 -0.31 -3.67
N GLY A 129 -27.04 -0.46 -4.82
CA GLY A 129 -26.43 -0.23 -6.13
C GLY A 129 -25.55 -1.39 -6.64
N CYS A 130 -25.43 -2.48 -5.90
CA CYS A 130 -24.64 -3.65 -6.30
C CYS A 130 -25.50 -4.88 -6.57
N PRO A 131 -25.23 -5.63 -7.65
CA PRO A 131 -25.93 -6.88 -7.91
C PRO A 131 -25.58 -7.89 -6.82
N ILE A 132 -26.56 -8.67 -6.38
CA ILE A 132 -26.38 -9.80 -5.48
C ILE A 132 -26.73 -11.12 -6.17
N CYS A 133 -26.37 -12.24 -5.55
CA CYS A 133 -26.64 -13.59 -6.06
C CYS A 133 -28.12 -14.01 -5.90
N ALA A 134 -29.04 -13.19 -6.40
CA ALA A 134 -30.48 -13.43 -6.38
C ALA A 134 -31.10 -12.77 -7.61
N CYS A 135 -32.17 -13.34 -8.16
CA CYS A 135 -32.88 -12.74 -9.28
C CYS A 135 -33.90 -11.69 -8.80
N GLU A 136 -34.19 -10.70 -9.64
CA GLU A 136 -35.15 -9.65 -9.32
C GLU A 136 -36.60 -10.18 -9.20
N ARG A 137 -36.90 -11.27 -9.91
CA ARG A 137 -38.13 -12.06 -9.77
C ARG A 137 -37.76 -13.53 -9.57
N GLU A 138 -38.71 -14.31 -9.05
CA GLU A 138 -38.57 -15.76 -8.89
C GLU A 138 -38.67 -16.49 -10.25
N SER A 139 -37.71 -16.23 -11.14
CA SER A 139 -37.57 -16.88 -12.43
C SER A 139 -36.07 -17.02 -12.72
N PHE A 140 -35.50 -18.15 -12.32
CA PHE A 140 -34.08 -18.45 -12.51
C PHE A 140 -33.88 -19.86 -13.06
N LYS A 141 -32.90 -20.01 -13.94
CA LYS A 141 -32.44 -21.31 -14.43
C LYS A 141 -31.08 -21.60 -13.81
N PHE A 142 -30.93 -22.76 -13.17
CA PHE A 142 -29.62 -23.24 -12.74
C PHE A 142 -28.82 -23.63 -13.99
N LEU A 143 -27.62 -23.08 -14.14
CA LEU A 143 -26.65 -23.57 -15.11
C LEU A 143 -25.92 -24.75 -14.47
N ALA A 144 -26.53 -25.93 -14.47
CA ALA A 144 -25.77 -27.16 -14.23
C ALA A 144 -24.92 -27.43 -15.48
N GLU A 145 -23.63 -27.67 -15.31
CA GLU A 145 -22.81 -28.28 -16.36
C GLU A 145 -23.48 -29.59 -16.75
N GLU A 146 -24.08 -29.65 -17.93
CA GLU A 146 -24.40 -30.92 -18.57
C GLU A 146 -23.06 -31.59 -18.91
N SER A 147 -22.53 -32.38 -17.98
CA SER A 147 -21.63 -33.47 -18.32
C SER A 147 -22.39 -34.41 -19.25
N LYS A 148 -22.20 -34.23 -20.56
CA LYS A 148 -22.66 -35.15 -21.59
C LYS A 148 -22.14 -36.55 -21.29
N GLU A 149 -23.01 -37.43 -20.81
CA GLU A 149 -22.94 -38.86 -21.12
C GLU A 149 -23.72 -39.08 -22.42
N VAL A 150 -22.99 -39.21 -23.55
CA VAL A 150 -23.30 -40.10 -24.68
C VAL A 150 -21.99 -40.46 -25.36
#